data_AF-A0AAU5UN15-F1
#
_entry.id   AF-A0AAU5UN15-F1
#
_cell.length_a   1.000
_cell.length_b   1.000
_cell.length_c   1.000
_cell.angle_alpha   90.00
_cell.angle_beta   90.00
_cell.angle_gamma   90.00
#
_symmetry.space_group_name_H-M   'P 1'
#
loop_
_entity.id
_entity.type
_entity.pdbx_description
1 polymer ?
#
loop_
_entity_poly.entity_id
_entity_poly.type
_entity_poly.pdbx_seq_one_letter_code
_entity_poly.pdbx_strand_id
1 'polypeptide(L)' 'MNSTPPPPGRAEILTWLAGLGPRPPDAERLDSMELAWLVHQVEQQYGVALDDDQLERMSTIDDAVAVLREVLTSHV' A
#
# COMPACT_ATOMS: atom_id res chain seq x y z
N MET A 1 -15.16 6.79 -17.57
CA MET A 1 -15.82 6.96 -16.25
C MET A 1 -14.74 6.70 -15.23
N ASN A 2 -13.88 7.69 -14.96
CA ASN A 2 -12.71 7.47 -14.09
C ASN A 2 -13.11 7.78 -12.66
N SER A 3 -13.73 6.80 -12.01
CA SER A 3 -13.87 6.80 -10.56
C SER A 3 -12.51 6.40 -9.99
N THR A 4 -11.70 7.38 -9.60
CA THR A 4 -10.50 7.10 -8.80
C THR A 4 -10.94 6.26 -7.60
N PRO A 5 -10.37 5.05 -7.41
CA PRO A 5 -10.78 4.20 -6.30
C PRO A 5 -10.51 4.93 -4.97
N PRO A 6 -11.31 4.68 -3.92
CA PRO A 6 -11.02 5.21 -2.60
C PRO A 6 -9.64 4.71 -2.10
N PRO A 7 -9.01 5.40 -1.15
CA PRO A 7 -7.76 4.95 -0.57
C PRO A 7 -7.91 3.54 0.04
N PRO A 8 -6.94 2.64 -0.18
CA PRO A 8 -7.04 1.26 0.26
C PRO A 8 -7.02 1.17 1.80
N GLY A 9 -7.86 0.30 2.35
CA GLY A 9 -7.83 -0.06 3.76
C GLY A 9 -6.95 -1.29 4.02
N ARG A 10 -6.80 -1.67 5.30
CA ARG A 10 -6.01 -2.84 5.72
C ARG A 10 -6.41 -4.13 4.99
N ALA A 11 -7.71 -4.35 4.79
CA ALA A 11 -8.22 -5.54 4.10
C ALA A 11 -7.82 -5.57 2.62
N GLU A 12 -7.78 -4.40 1.96
CA GLU A 12 -7.37 -4.32 0.56
C GLU A 12 -5.86 -4.55 0.42
N ILE A 13 -5.04 -3.93 1.27
CA ILE A 13 -3.59 -4.17 1.29
C ILE A 13 -3.32 -5.67 1.51
N LEU A 14 -3.99 -6.31 2.46
CA LEU A 14 -3.87 -7.76 2.70
C LEU A 14 -4.28 -8.59 1.48
N THR A 15 -5.35 -8.19 0.79
CA THR A 15 -5.82 -8.87 -0.43
C THR A 15 -4.80 -8.76 -1.54
N TRP A 16 -4.18 -7.59 -1.70
CA TRP A 16 -3.13 -7.36 -2.67
C TRP A 16 -1.90 -8.21 -2.32
N LEU A 17 -1.40 -8.13 -1.08
CA LEU A 17 -0.26 -8.91 -0.62
C LEU A 17 -0.48 -10.43 -0.75
N ALA A 18 -1.71 -10.92 -0.56
CA ALA A 18 -2.05 -12.32 -0.79
C ALA A 18 -1.83 -12.77 -2.25
N GLY A 19 -1.83 -11.83 -3.21
CA GLY A 19 -1.47 -12.09 -4.60
C GLY A 19 0.02 -12.35 -4.82
N LEU A 20 0.90 -11.84 -3.94
CA LEU A 20 2.34 -12.10 -3.96
C LEU A 20 2.66 -13.48 -3.37
N GLY A 21 1.94 -13.89 -2.32
CA GLY A 21 2.09 -15.20 -1.70
C GLY A 21 1.30 -15.37 -0.39
N PRO A 22 1.32 -16.58 0.18
CA PRO A 22 0.66 -16.85 1.45
C PRO A 22 1.39 -16.14 2.60
N ARG A 23 0.71 -15.18 3.24
CA ARG A 23 1.18 -14.47 4.42
C ARG A 23 0.52 -15.06 5.68
N PRO A 24 1.27 -15.28 6.78
CA PRO A 24 0.65 -15.69 8.03
C PRO A 24 -0.22 -14.56 8.59
N PRO A 25 -1.36 -14.88 9.24
CA PRO A 25 -2.32 -13.88 9.71
C PRO A 25 -1.75 -12.91 10.77
N ASP A 26 -0.71 -13.33 11.49
CA ASP A 26 0.01 -12.54 12.49
C ASP A 26 1.17 -11.71 11.91
N ALA A 27 1.48 -11.81 10.61
CA ALA A 27 2.51 -10.94 10.04
C ALA A 27 1.92 -9.54 9.86
N GLU A 28 2.35 -8.62 10.71
CA GLU A 28 2.04 -7.18 10.60
C GLU A 28 3.15 -6.38 9.91
N ARG A 29 4.38 -6.89 9.89
CA ARG A 29 5.54 -6.22 9.30
C ARG A 29 5.65 -6.46 7.81
N LEU A 30 5.90 -5.41 7.03
CA LEU A 30 6.14 -5.54 5.60
C LEU A 30 7.62 -5.86 5.34
N ASP A 31 7.89 -6.91 4.59
CA ASP A 31 9.22 -7.17 4.05
C ASP A 31 9.49 -6.26 2.84
N SER A 32 10.76 -6.02 2.51
CA SER A 32 11.14 -5.12 1.41
C SER A 32 10.54 -5.53 0.05
N MET A 33 10.33 -6.83 -0.17
CA MET A 33 9.69 -7.32 -1.41
C MET A 33 8.18 -7.05 -1.43
N GLU A 34 7.51 -7.21 -0.29
CA GLU A 34 6.09 -6.89 -0.14
C GLU A 34 5.86 -5.39 -0.29
N LEU A 35 6.74 -4.59 0.31
CA LEU A 35 6.71 -3.14 0.18
C LEU A 35 6.89 -2.70 -1.27
N ALA A 36 7.93 -3.20 -1.96
CA ALA A 36 8.17 -2.87 -3.38
C ALA A 36 6.98 -3.27 -4.27
N TRP A 37 6.37 -4.42 -4.00
CA TRP A 37 5.20 -4.87 -4.74
C TRP A 37 3.95 -4.01 -4.45
N LEU A 38 3.73 -3.65 -3.18
CA LEU A 38 2.63 -2.79 -2.75
C LEU A 38 2.72 -1.41 -3.41
N VAL A 39 3.91 -0.82 -3.42
CA VAL A 39 4.20 0.45 -4.10
C VAL A 39 3.85 0.34 -5.57
N HIS A 40 4.39 -0.66 -6.26
CA HIS A 40 4.14 -0.85 -7.68
C HIS A 40 2.64 -0.98 -8.00
N GLN A 41 1.85 -1.65 -7.16
CA GLN A 41 0.39 -1.71 -7.32
C GLN A 41 -0.28 -0.36 -7.15
N VAL A 42 0.09 0.39 -6.11
CA VAL A 42 -0.47 1.72 -5.85
C VAL A 42 -0.16 2.67 -7.00
N GLU A 43 1.08 2.70 -7.48
CA GLU A 43 1.48 3.56 -8.60
C GLU A 43 0.71 3.22 -9.88
N GLN A 44 0.54 1.93 -10.18
CA GLN A 44 -0.21 1.47 -11.35
C GLN A 44 -1.72 1.73 -11.24
N GLN A 45 -2.30 1.58 -10.04
CA GLN A 45 -3.74 1.68 -9.81
C GLN A 45 -4.22 3.13 -9.64
N TYR A 46 -3.42 3.97 -8.98
CA TYR A 46 -3.78 5.36 -8.66
C TYR A 46 -3.02 6.38 -9.51
N GLY A 47 -1.94 5.98 -10.20
CA GLY A 47 -1.12 6.90 -10.99
C GLY A 47 -0.30 7.87 -10.14
N VAL A 48 -0.07 7.56 -8.87
CA VAL A 48 0.77 8.35 -7.95
C VAL A 48 2.19 7.78 -7.91
N ALA A 49 3.18 8.58 -7.50
CA ALA A 49 4.53 8.10 -7.19
C ALA A 49 4.75 8.26 -5.68
N LEU A 50 5.31 7.24 -5.04
CA LEU A 50 5.66 7.27 -3.62
C LEU A 50 7.15 7.58 -3.47
N ASP A 51 7.49 8.54 -2.62
CA ASP A 51 8.89 8.89 -2.31
C ASP A 51 9.49 7.91 -1.29
N ASP A 52 10.82 7.76 -1.30
CA ASP A 52 11.55 6.91 -0.35
C ASP A 52 11.19 7.16 1.12
N ASP A 53 10.98 8.42 1.53
CA ASP A 53 10.60 8.78 2.91
C ASP A 53 9.24 8.15 3.32
N GLN A 54 8.31 8.06 2.36
CA GLN A 54 7.03 7.38 2.56
C GLN A 54 7.24 5.88 2.66
N LEU A 55 8.11 5.29 1.82
CA LEU A 55 8.43 3.87 1.84
C LEU A 55 9.07 3.44 3.17
N GLU A 56 10.00 4.24 3.70
CA GLU A 56 10.66 3.98 4.98
C GLU A 56 9.67 3.98 6.15
N ARG A 57 8.61 4.80 6.06
CA ARG A 57 7.52 4.82 7.05
C ARG A 57 6.63 3.59 6.97
N MET A 58 6.48 2.96 5.79
CA MET A 58 5.66 1.75 5.58
C MET A 58 6.33 0.47 6.10
N SER A 59 6.69 0.43 7.38
CA SER A 59 7.28 -0.75 8.02
C SER A 59 6.25 -1.82 8.42
N THR A 60 4.98 -1.42 8.56
CA THR A 60 3.87 -2.30 8.91
C THR A 60 2.69 -2.10 7.97
N ILE A 61 1.75 -3.05 7.98
CA ILE A 61 0.51 -2.92 7.22
C ILE A 61 -0.26 -1.66 7.65
N ASP A 62 -0.31 -1.37 8.95
CA ASP A 62 -1.05 -0.21 9.46
C ASP A 62 -0.39 1.10 9.02
N ASP A 63 0.94 1.20 9.11
CA ASP A 63 1.69 2.33 8.57
C ASP A 63 1.46 2.50 7.07
N ALA A 64 1.46 1.41 6.30
CA ALA A 64 1.17 1.47 4.86
C ALA A 64 -0.22 2.02 4.58
N VAL A 65 -1.25 1.56 5.31
CA VAL A 65 -2.61 2.12 5.19
C VAL A 65 -2.62 3.62 5.53
N ALA A 66 -1.95 4.02 6.62
CA ALA A 66 -1.90 5.41 7.04
C ALA A 66 -1.23 6.30 5.99
N VAL A 67 -0.03 5.94 5.54
CA VAL A 67 0.74 6.70 4.55
C VAL A 67 0.01 6.76 3.20
N LEU A 68 -0.52 5.63 2.72
CA LEU A 68 -1.29 5.62 1.47
C LEU A 68 -2.53 6.49 1.57
N ARG A 69 -3.24 6.48 2.71
CA ARG A 69 -4.39 7.35 2.94
C ARG A 69 -3.99 8.82 2.94
N GLU A 70 -2.89 9.18 3.60
CA GLU A 70 -2.37 10.56 3.62
C GLU A 70 -2.01 11.04 2.22
N VAL A 71 -1.18 10.28 1.49
CA VAL A 71 -0.74 10.63 0.13
C VAL A 71 -1.93 10.75 -0.81
N LEU A 72 -2.81 9.75 -0.83
CA LEU A 72 -3.96 9.76 -1.72
C LEU A 72 -4.97 10.85 -1.37
N THR A 73 -5.14 11.20 -0.10
CA THR A 73 -6.03 12.31 0.30
C THR A 73 -5.41 13.67 -0.04
N SER A 74 -4.08 13.78 0.02
CA SER A 74 -3.37 15.02 -0.29
C SER A 74 -3.18 15.25 -1.80
N HIS A 75 -3.39 14.21 -2.63
CA HIS A 75 -3.28 14.25 -4.10
C HIS A 75 -4.62 14.53 -4.82
N VAL A 76 -5.74 14.65 -4.09
CA VAL A 76 -7.08 15.05 -4.62
C VAL A 76 -7.36 16.53 -4.38
#